data_AF-A0A970YTV2-F1
#
_entry.id   AF-A0A970YTV2-F1
#
_cell.length_a   1.000
_cell.length_b   1.000
_cell.length_c   1.000
_cell.angle_alpha   90.00
_cell.angle_beta   90.00
_cell.angle_gamma   90.00
#
_symmetry.space_group_name_H-M   'P 1'
#
loop_
_entity.id
_entity.type
_entity.pdbx_description
1 polymer ?
#
loop_
_entity_poly.entity_id
_entity_poly.type
_entity_poly.pdbx_seq_one_letter_code
_entity_poly.pdbx_strand_id
1 'polypeptide(L)'
;RRRDPVSAREVALNDQRINNKRFAIENRILILFATQSPMAHDLRLLAATLEVNTELERIGDYAKGIARVAEQLADADVNVPIREIQTMADKVVSMLHRALGAFVTEDAMLAHSIPGEDDEVDEMYKSIYNKLIQNMIANPELIDQTNQILWVIHNLERTADRVTNICERIIFIATGELLEMDSSDDELDDEEENI
;
A
#
# COMPACT_ATOMS: atom_id res chain seq x y z
N ARG A 1 20.31 4.69 -12.24
CA ARG A 1 19.95 3.25 -12.23
C ARG A 1 19.31 2.93 -13.58
N ARG A 2 19.59 1.76 -14.16
CA ARG A 2 19.07 1.29 -15.46
C ARG A 2 17.70 0.64 -15.26
N ARG A 3 16.76 0.81 -16.20
CA ARG A 3 15.46 0.10 -16.18
C ARG A 3 15.70 -1.41 -16.36
N ASP A 4 15.01 -2.23 -15.56
CA ASP A 4 15.17 -3.68 -15.55
C ASP A 4 13.81 -4.39 -15.74
N PRO A 5 13.42 -4.68 -17.00
CA PRO A 5 12.15 -5.35 -17.28
C PRO A 5 12.13 -6.81 -16.79
N VAL A 6 13.29 -7.44 -16.59
CA VAL A 6 13.35 -8.84 -16.12
C VAL A 6 12.94 -8.92 -14.66
N SER A 7 13.52 -8.07 -13.81
CA SER A 7 13.12 -7.98 -12.40
C SER A 7 11.67 -7.53 -12.24
N ALA A 8 11.20 -6.59 -13.07
CA ALA A 8 9.80 -6.16 -13.05
C ALA A 8 8.84 -7.34 -13.31
N ARG A 9 9.11 -8.15 -14.34
CA ARG A 9 8.30 -9.34 -14.63
C ARG A 9 8.34 -10.37 -13.49
N GLU A 10 9.48 -10.55 -12.85
CA GLU A 10 9.60 -11.45 -11.70
C GLU A 10 8.73 -10.98 -10.52
N VAL A 11 8.73 -9.68 -10.21
CA VAL A 11 7.84 -9.10 -9.18
C VAL A 11 6.38 -9.37 -9.51
N ALA A 12 5.96 -9.11 -10.75
CA ALA A 12 4.58 -9.34 -11.18
C ALA A 12 4.15 -10.81 -11.10
N LEU A 13 5.07 -11.77 -11.35
CA LEU A 13 4.80 -13.20 -11.23
C LEU A 13 4.74 -13.68 -9.77
N ASN A 14 5.47 -13.04 -8.86
CA ASN A 14 5.50 -13.41 -7.45
C ASN A 14 4.20 -13.06 -6.71
N ASP A 15 3.36 -12.18 -7.26
CA ASP A 15 2.03 -11.85 -6.73
C ASP A 15 1.16 -13.09 -6.46
N GLN A 16 1.14 -14.05 -7.39
CA GLN A 16 0.36 -15.28 -7.20
C GLN A 16 0.78 -16.06 -5.93
N ARG A 17 2.04 -15.96 -5.52
CA ARG A 17 2.52 -16.60 -4.28
C ARG A 17 2.00 -15.88 -3.04
N ILE A 18 1.81 -14.57 -3.10
CA ILE A 18 1.17 -13.77 -2.04
C ILE A 18 -0.29 -14.19 -1.91
N ASN A 19 -1.03 -14.28 -3.03
CA ASN A 19 -2.44 -14.71 -3.04
C ASN A 19 -2.62 -16.11 -2.45
N ASN A 20 -1.75 -17.05 -2.84
CA ASN A 20 -1.79 -18.41 -2.29
C ASN A 20 -1.49 -18.44 -0.78
N LYS A 21 -0.58 -17.58 -0.30
CA LYS A 21 -0.28 -17.44 1.13
C LYS A 21 -1.46 -16.85 1.89
N ARG A 22 -2.16 -15.86 1.31
CA ARG A 22 -3.37 -15.27 1.90
C ARG A 22 -4.39 -16.34 2.24
N PHE A 23 -4.77 -17.15 1.25
CA PHE A 23 -5.74 -18.24 1.45
C PHE A 23 -5.25 -19.32 2.42
N ALA A 24 -3.95 -19.63 2.41
CA ALA A 24 -3.38 -20.62 3.33
C ALA A 24 -3.43 -20.16 4.79
N ILE A 25 -3.17 -18.87 5.05
CA ILE A 25 -3.26 -18.26 6.38
C ILE A 25 -4.72 -18.22 6.83
N GLU A 26 -5.63 -17.75 5.98
CA GLU A 26 -7.06 -17.68 6.26
C GLU A 26 -7.63 -19.04 6.65
N ASN A 27 -7.36 -20.09 5.86
CA ASN A 27 -7.82 -21.44 6.15
C ASN A 27 -7.29 -21.96 7.51
N ARG A 28 -6.02 -21.67 7.84
CA ARG A 28 -5.46 -22.04 9.15
C ARG A 28 -6.18 -21.35 10.30
N ILE A 29 -6.51 -20.07 10.15
CA ILE A 29 -7.23 -19.31 11.17
C ILE A 29 -8.65 -19.86 11.36
N LEU A 30 -9.36 -20.18 10.27
CA LEU A 30 -10.69 -20.80 10.34
C LEU A 30 -10.67 -22.15 11.06
N ILE A 31 -9.65 -22.98 10.81
CA ILE A 31 -9.45 -24.24 11.55
C ILE A 31 -9.22 -23.98 13.05
N LEU A 32 -8.44 -22.95 13.41
CA LEU A 32 -8.22 -22.58 14.81
C LEU A 32 -9.51 -22.13 15.49
N PHE A 33 -10.34 -21.30 14.82
CA PHE A 33 -11.66 -20.93 15.34
C PHE A 33 -12.54 -22.15 15.59
N ALA A 34 -12.61 -23.07 14.63
CA ALA A 34 -13.46 -24.26 14.71
C ALA A 34 -12.99 -25.27 15.75
N THR A 35 -11.68 -25.40 15.98
CA THR A 35 -11.12 -26.50 16.79
C THR A 35 -10.66 -26.08 18.18
N GLN A 36 -10.34 -24.81 18.40
CA GLN A 36 -9.74 -24.35 19.66
C GLN A 36 -10.61 -23.34 20.43
N SER A 37 -11.66 -22.79 19.80
CA SER A 37 -12.54 -21.79 20.43
C SER A 37 -11.76 -20.67 21.16
N PRO A 38 -10.85 -19.95 20.46
CA PRO A 38 -10.00 -18.92 21.06
C PRO A 38 -10.84 -17.81 21.68
N MET A 39 -10.33 -17.19 22.74
CA MET A 39 -11.06 -16.19 23.52
C MET A 39 -10.23 -14.93 23.75
N ALA A 40 -10.93 -13.81 23.99
CA ALA A 40 -10.34 -12.53 24.35
C ALA A 40 -9.16 -12.14 23.43
N HIS A 41 -7.94 -12.14 23.93
CA HIS A 41 -6.75 -11.74 23.19
C HIS A 41 -6.48 -12.64 21.97
N ASP A 42 -6.50 -13.97 22.12
CA ASP A 42 -6.25 -14.90 21.00
C ASP A 42 -7.27 -14.71 19.88
N LEU A 43 -8.53 -14.46 20.23
CA LEU A 43 -9.58 -14.19 19.25
C LEU A 43 -9.29 -12.90 18.47
N ARG A 44 -8.88 -11.84 19.16
CA ARG A 44 -8.52 -10.56 18.52
C ARG A 44 -7.30 -10.69 17.64
N LEU A 45 -6.26 -11.38 18.09
CA LEU A 45 -5.06 -11.63 17.31
C LEU A 45 -5.38 -12.37 16.01
N LEU A 46 -6.18 -13.43 16.07
CA LEU A 46 -6.58 -14.20 14.90
C LEU A 46 -7.48 -13.39 13.94
N ALA A 47 -8.42 -12.60 14.48
CA ALA A 47 -9.27 -11.71 13.68
C ALA A 47 -8.43 -10.61 12.99
N ALA A 48 -7.56 -9.94 13.73
CA ALA A 48 -6.64 -8.94 13.19
C ALA A 48 -5.71 -9.53 12.13
N THR A 49 -5.25 -10.78 12.31
CA THR A 49 -4.42 -11.47 11.32
C THR A 49 -5.15 -11.67 9.99
N LEU A 50 -6.46 -11.95 9.98
CA LEU A 50 -7.24 -12.07 8.74
C LEU A 50 -7.27 -10.74 7.97
N GLU A 51 -7.46 -9.64 8.68
CA GLU A 51 -7.50 -8.29 8.11
C GLU A 51 -6.13 -7.87 7.59
N VAL A 52 -5.08 -7.98 8.41
CA VAL A 52 -3.69 -7.68 8.01
C VAL A 52 -3.25 -8.53 6.81
N ASN A 53 -3.64 -9.80 6.77
CA ASN A 53 -3.35 -10.69 5.65
C ASN A 53 -4.01 -10.22 4.34
N THR A 54 -5.18 -9.59 4.42
CA THR A 54 -5.85 -8.98 3.28
C THR A 54 -5.15 -7.70 2.84
N GLU A 55 -4.76 -6.83 3.77
CA GLU A 55 -4.03 -5.59 3.44
C GLU A 55 -2.67 -5.90 2.80
N LEU A 56 -1.94 -6.92 3.28
CA LEU A 56 -0.68 -7.35 2.67
C LEU A 56 -0.83 -7.88 1.24
N GLU A 57 -1.96 -8.52 0.93
CA GLU A 57 -2.23 -8.97 -0.43
C GLU A 57 -2.55 -7.78 -1.36
N ARG A 58 -3.31 -6.79 -0.90
CA ARG A 58 -3.53 -5.53 -1.65
C ARG A 58 -2.22 -4.82 -1.98
N ILE A 59 -1.29 -4.74 -1.01
CA ILE A 59 0.06 -4.20 -1.23
C ILE A 59 0.82 -5.01 -2.30
N GLY A 60 0.67 -6.34 -2.29
CA GLY A 60 1.22 -7.22 -3.33
C GLY A 60 0.69 -6.89 -4.73
N ASP A 61 -0.62 -6.69 -4.85
CA ASP A 61 -1.27 -6.31 -6.11
C ASP A 61 -0.81 -4.92 -6.60
N TYR A 62 -0.63 -3.95 -5.71
CA TYR A 62 -0.06 -2.63 -6.03
C TYR A 62 1.38 -2.76 -6.53
N ALA A 63 2.21 -3.56 -5.88
CA ALA A 63 3.58 -3.82 -6.31
C ALA A 63 3.65 -4.47 -7.71
N LYS A 64 2.78 -5.45 -7.98
CA LYS A 64 2.60 -6.04 -9.32
C LYS A 64 2.15 -5.01 -10.34
N GLY A 65 1.26 -4.11 -9.95
CA GLY A 65 0.81 -2.98 -10.74
C GLY A 65 1.97 -2.07 -11.18
N ILE A 66 2.78 -1.62 -10.21
CA ILE A 66 3.98 -0.83 -10.45
C ILE A 66 4.97 -1.58 -11.35
N ALA A 67 5.15 -2.88 -11.12
CA ALA A 67 6.03 -3.71 -11.92
C ALA A 67 5.60 -3.81 -13.39
N ARG A 68 4.30 -3.94 -13.66
CA ARG A 68 3.76 -3.93 -15.04
C ARG A 68 4.04 -2.60 -15.74
N VAL A 69 3.85 -1.48 -15.04
CA VAL A 69 4.18 -0.15 -15.58
C VAL A 69 5.69 -0.04 -15.85
N ALA A 70 6.54 -0.49 -14.93
CA ALA A 70 7.99 -0.46 -15.10
C ALA A 70 8.46 -1.29 -16.31
N GLU A 71 7.82 -2.44 -16.57
CA GLU A 71 8.06 -3.26 -17.76
C GLU A 71 7.63 -2.54 -19.05
N GLN A 72 6.43 -1.95 -19.06
CA GLN A 72 5.92 -1.20 -20.22
C GLN A 72 6.78 0.03 -20.56
N LEU A 73 7.25 0.74 -19.54
CA LEU A 73 8.09 1.93 -19.70
C LEU A 73 9.56 1.60 -19.92
N ALA A 74 9.98 0.33 -19.97
CA ALA A 74 11.39 -0.05 -20.10
C ALA A 74 12.07 0.64 -21.30
N ASP A 75 11.40 0.64 -22.46
CA ASP A 75 11.92 1.18 -23.73
C ASP A 75 11.32 2.54 -24.10
N ALA A 76 10.47 3.13 -23.25
CA ALA A 76 9.79 4.39 -23.53
C ALA A 76 10.70 5.61 -23.29
N ASP A 77 10.76 6.53 -24.26
CA ASP A 77 11.46 7.81 -24.08
C ASP A 77 10.58 8.82 -23.32
N VAL A 78 10.37 8.55 -22.04
CA VAL A 78 9.58 9.39 -21.12
C VAL A 78 10.43 9.85 -19.94
N ASN A 79 10.28 11.13 -19.59
CA ASN A 79 10.93 11.71 -18.41
C ASN A 79 10.18 11.30 -17.14
N VAL A 80 10.78 10.38 -16.38
CA VAL A 80 10.24 9.89 -15.11
C VAL A 80 10.92 10.64 -13.96
N PRO A 81 10.18 11.23 -12.99
CA PRO A 81 10.74 11.81 -11.77
C PRO A 81 11.20 10.71 -10.80
N ILE A 82 12.17 9.91 -11.23
CA ILE A 82 12.56 8.64 -10.60
C ILE A 82 13.10 8.84 -9.18
N ARG A 83 13.74 9.98 -8.90
CA ARG A 83 14.30 10.26 -7.58
C ARG A 83 13.19 10.50 -6.57
N GLU A 84 12.21 11.31 -6.94
CA GLU A 84 11.05 11.63 -6.09
C GLU A 84 10.19 10.38 -5.83
N ILE A 85 9.92 9.60 -6.89
CA ILE A 85 9.20 8.33 -6.76
C ILE A 85 9.97 7.36 -5.85
N GLN A 86 11.31 7.28 -5.99
CA GLN A 86 12.11 6.42 -5.13
C GLN A 86 12.07 6.87 -3.67
N THR A 87 12.13 8.17 -3.39
CA THR A 87 11.99 8.69 -2.02
C THR A 87 10.64 8.32 -1.41
N MET A 88 9.55 8.49 -2.15
CA MET A 88 8.20 8.10 -1.72
C MET A 88 8.13 6.58 -1.45
N ALA A 89 8.65 5.76 -2.37
CA ALA A 89 8.68 4.31 -2.20
C ALA A 89 9.51 3.87 -0.98
N ASP A 90 10.68 4.48 -0.77
CA ASP A 90 11.55 4.17 0.38
C ASP A 90 10.86 4.50 1.71
N LYS A 91 10.09 5.61 1.76
CA LYS A 91 9.27 5.99 2.93
C LYS A 91 8.15 4.99 3.19
N VAL A 92 7.35 4.67 2.19
CA VAL A 92 6.22 3.73 2.31
C VAL A 92 6.68 2.32 2.71
N VAL A 93 7.78 1.84 2.11
CA VAL A 93 8.37 0.54 2.49
C VAL A 93 8.89 0.55 3.92
N SER A 94 9.47 1.67 4.39
CA SER A 94 9.89 1.83 5.78
C SER A 94 8.69 1.77 6.75
N MET A 95 7.59 2.45 6.43
CA MET A 95 6.35 2.40 7.21
C MET A 95 5.84 0.96 7.30
N LEU A 96 5.74 0.24 6.17
CA LEU A 96 5.32 -1.16 6.14
C LEU A 96 6.19 -2.07 6.99
N HIS A 97 7.53 -1.95 6.87
CA HIS A 97 8.44 -2.77 7.67
C HIS A 97 8.28 -2.52 9.18
N ARG A 98 8.08 -1.27 9.59
CA ARG A 98 7.87 -0.92 11.00
C ARG A 98 6.52 -1.41 11.50
N ALA A 99 5.45 -1.29 10.69
CA ALA A 99 4.13 -1.81 11.04
C ALA A 99 4.15 -3.34 11.19
N LEU A 100 4.83 -4.06 10.29
CA LEU A 100 5.02 -5.51 10.42
C LEU A 100 5.86 -5.87 11.65
N GLY A 101 6.90 -5.09 11.98
CA GLY A 101 7.64 -5.23 13.21
C GLY A 101 6.75 -5.08 14.45
N ALA A 102 5.95 -4.01 14.48
CA ALA A 102 4.97 -3.76 15.53
C ALA A 102 3.92 -4.86 15.64
N PHE A 103 3.46 -5.44 14.53
CA PHE A 103 2.52 -6.55 14.53
C PHE A 103 3.12 -7.80 15.18
N VAL A 104 4.35 -8.15 14.83
CA VAL A 104 5.04 -9.33 15.39
C VAL A 104 5.30 -9.18 16.89
N THR A 105 5.61 -7.97 17.35
CA THR A 105 5.87 -7.70 18.78
C THR A 105 4.65 -7.22 19.55
N GLU A 106 3.49 -7.11 18.89
CA GLU A 106 2.26 -6.50 19.41
C GLU A 106 2.49 -5.11 20.05
N ASP A 107 3.37 -4.31 19.44
CA ASP A 107 3.74 -2.97 19.94
C ASP A 107 2.74 -1.92 19.47
N ALA A 108 1.68 -1.72 20.26
CA ALA A 108 0.64 -0.74 19.98
C ALA A 108 1.15 0.72 19.99
N MET A 109 2.22 1.03 20.73
CA MET A 109 2.79 2.37 20.75
C MET A 109 3.52 2.69 19.45
N LEU A 110 4.30 1.73 18.94
CA LEU A 110 4.93 1.86 17.64
C LEU A 110 3.88 1.95 16.53
N ALA A 111 2.85 1.09 16.56
CA ALA A 111 1.75 1.13 15.60
C ALA A 111 1.03 2.50 15.61
N HIS A 112 0.79 3.09 16.77
CA HIS A 112 0.18 4.42 16.88
C HIS A 112 1.04 5.54 16.26
N SER A 113 2.36 5.39 16.24
CA SER A 113 3.27 6.43 15.74
C SER A 113 3.42 6.48 14.22
N ILE A 114 3.06 5.40 13.51
CA ILE A 114 3.33 5.25 12.08
C ILE A 114 2.34 6.03 11.20
N PRO A 115 1.01 6.03 11.45
CA PRO A 115 0.04 6.69 10.58
C PRO A 115 0.28 8.19 10.38
N GLY A 116 0.84 8.90 11.37
CA GLY A 116 1.20 10.32 11.20
C GLY A 116 2.29 10.59 10.15
N GLU A 117 2.92 9.55 9.61
CA GLU A 117 3.87 9.66 8.49
C GLU A 117 3.19 9.63 7.12
N ASP A 118 1.89 9.32 7.06
CA ASP A 118 1.10 9.28 5.84
C ASP A 118 0.95 10.66 5.22
N ASP A 119 0.77 11.71 6.04
CA ASP A 119 0.81 13.12 5.62
C ASP A 119 2.06 13.45 4.78
N GLU A 120 3.23 12.89 5.14
CA GLU A 120 4.47 13.09 4.36
C GLU A 120 4.41 12.39 3.00
N VAL A 121 3.79 11.20 2.93
CA VAL A 121 3.60 10.45 1.67
C VAL A 121 2.65 11.21 0.75
N ASP A 122 1.60 11.78 1.34
CA ASP A 122 0.61 12.63 0.71
C ASP A 122 1.21 13.89 0.07
N GLU A 123 2.08 14.58 0.81
CA GLU A 123 2.82 15.73 0.29
C GLU A 123 3.74 15.33 -0.87
N MET A 124 4.41 14.17 -0.78
CA MET A 124 5.23 13.64 -1.86
C MET A 124 4.37 13.30 -3.09
N TYR A 125 3.22 12.66 -2.90
CA TYR A 125 2.27 12.35 -3.96
C TYR A 125 1.83 13.63 -4.68
N LYS A 126 1.31 14.63 -3.94
CA LYS A 126 0.85 15.93 -4.47
C LYS A 126 1.97 16.64 -5.24
N SER A 127 3.20 16.58 -4.75
CA SER A 127 4.38 17.17 -5.42
C SER A 127 4.71 16.48 -6.75
N ILE A 128 4.71 15.14 -6.78
CA ILE A 128 5.00 14.37 -8.00
C ILE A 128 3.85 14.51 -9.01
N TYR A 129 2.61 14.44 -8.54
CA TYR A 129 1.39 14.63 -9.34
C TYR A 129 1.46 15.94 -10.13
N ASN A 130 1.69 17.06 -9.45
CA ASN A 130 1.78 18.37 -10.09
C ASN A 130 2.86 18.44 -11.18
N LYS A 131 4.03 17.83 -10.94
CA LYS A 131 5.09 17.75 -11.95
C LYS A 131 4.66 16.94 -13.18
N LEU A 132 3.96 15.83 -12.98
CA LEU A 132 3.47 14.99 -14.07
C LEU A 132 2.42 15.72 -14.91
N ILE A 133 1.51 16.47 -14.28
CA ILE A 133 0.54 17.32 -14.98
C ILE A 133 1.25 18.39 -15.83
N GLN A 134 2.25 19.09 -15.28
CA GLN A 134 3.02 20.07 -16.06
C GLN A 134 3.75 19.43 -17.25
N ASN A 135 4.27 18.21 -17.10
CA ASN A 135 4.89 17.47 -18.19
C ASN A 135 3.88 17.11 -19.30
N MET A 136 2.65 16.71 -18.93
CA MET A 136 1.58 16.43 -19.89
C MET A 136 1.17 17.68 -20.68
N ILE A 137 1.05 18.83 -19.99
CA ILE A 137 0.73 20.12 -20.63
C ILE A 137 1.84 20.53 -21.61
N ALA A 138 3.11 20.35 -21.22
CA ALA A 138 4.25 20.72 -22.05
C ALA A 138 4.42 19.80 -23.27
N ASN A 139 4.11 18.50 -23.14
CA ASN A 139 4.28 17.50 -24.20
C ASN A 139 3.07 16.56 -24.28
N PRO A 140 1.98 16.96 -24.96
CA PRO A 140 0.76 16.15 -25.04
C PRO A 140 0.94 14.75 -25.66
N GLU A 141 1.97 14.55 -26.49
CA GLU A 141 2.29 13.25 -27.07
C GLU A 141 2.71 12.19 -26.01
N LEU A 142 3.10 12.62 -24.82
CA LEU A 142 3.53 11.76 -23.71
C LEU A 142 2.44 11.52 -22.66
N ILE A 143 1.19 11.91 -22.91
CA ILE A 143 0.09 11.78 -21.94
C ILE A 143 -0.08 10.33 -21.49
N ASP A 144 -0.10 9.38 -22.41
CA ASP A 144 -0.32 7.97 -22.08
C ASP A 144 0.76 7.41 -21.15
N GLN A 145 2.04 7.66 -21.45
CA GLN A 145 3.15 7.20 -20.62
C GLN A 145 3.18 7.93 -19.28
N THR A 146 2.87 9.22 -19.25
CA THR A 146 2.84 10.00 -18.01
C THR A 146 1.68 9.56 -17.11
N ASN A 147 0.55 9.16 -17.70
CA ASN A 147 -0.58 8.60 -16.97
C ASN A 147 -0.24 7.25 -16.31
N GLN A 148 0.59 6.42 -16.95
CA GLN A 148 1.10 5.20 -16.30
C GLN A 148 1.95 5.53 -15.06
N ILE A 149 2.72 6.63 -15.09
CA ILE A 149 3.50 7.08 -13.93
C ILE A 149 2.61 7.61 -12.81
N LEU A 150 1.49 8.29 -13.14
CA LEU A 150 0.47 8.68 -12.15
C LEU A 150 -0.06 7.45 -11.41
N TRP A 151 -0.33 6.37 -12.15
CA TRP A 151 -0.79 5.11 -11.56
C TRP A 151 0.25 4.47 -10.62
N VAL A 152 1.55 4.65 -10.90
CA VAL A 152 2.64 4.21 -10.00
C VAL A 152 2.63 4.97 -8.68
N ILE A 153 2.54 6.30 -8.71
CA ILE A 153 2.55 7.09 -7.46
C ILE A 153 1.26 6.89 -6.66
N HIS A 154 0.12 6.70 -7.33
CA HIS A 154 -1.14 6.36 -6.66
C HIS A 154 -1.02 5.02 -5.93
N ASN A 155 -0.46 3.99 -6.56
CA ASN A 155 -0.25 2.71 -5.89
C ASN A 155 0.71 2.79 -4.68
N LEU A 156 1.65 3.74 -4.67
CA LEU A 156 2.51 3.98 -3.51
C LEU A 156 1.75 4.65 -2.37
N GLU A 157 0.92 5.65 -2.68
CA GLU A 157 0.03 6.28 -1.70
C GLU A 157 -0.95 5.27 -1.12
N ARG A 158 -1.68 4.52 -1.95
CA ARG A 158 -2.57 3.44 -1.49
C ARG A 158 -1.88 2.41 -0.61
N THR A 159 -0.59 2.15 -0.83
CA THR A 159 0.19 1.24 0.03
C THR A 159 0.38 1.84 1.43
N ALA A 160 0.56 3.15 1.55
CA ALA A 160 0.64 3.85 2.83
C ALA A 160 -0.69 3.76 3.60
N ASP A 161 -1.85 3.93 2.96
CA ASP A 161 -3.16 3.71 3.60
C ASP A 161 -3.26 2.27 4.14
N ARG A 162 -2.81 1.28 3.35
CA ARG A 162 -2.82 -0.12 3.81
C ARG A 162 -1.97 -0.31 5.05
N VAL A 163 -0.87 0.44 5.17
CA VAL A 163 -0.03 0.42 6.37
C VAL A 163 -0.76 1.04 7.56
N THR A 164 -1.49 2.13 7.37
CA THR A 164 -2.37 2.72 8.40
C THR A 164 -3.40 1.70 8.89
N ASN A 165 -4.11 1.04 7.98
CA ASN A 165 -5.06 -0.04 8.32
C ASN A 165 -4.40 -1.16 9.14
N ILE A 166 -3.18 -1.57 8.79
CA ILE A 166 -2.44 -2.58 9.56
C ILE A 166 -2.16 -2.07 10.98
N CYS A 167 -1.77 -0.81 11.14
CA CYS A 167 -1.52 -0.20 12.45
C CYS A 167 -2.76 -0.17 13.34
N GLU A 168 -3.93 0.18 12.78
CA GLU A 168 -5.20 0.12 13.49
C GLU A 168 -5.52 -1.28 14.00
N ARG A 169 -5.26 -2.31 13.18
CA ARG A 169 -5.44 -3.71 13.60
C ARG A 169 -4.50 -4.10 14.74
N ILE A 170 -3.26 -3.58 14.77
CA ILE A 170 -2.32 -3.84 15.88
C ILE A 170 -2.83 -3.22 17.17
N ILE A 171 -3.32 -1.98 17.12
CA ILE A 171 -3.87 -1.30 18.28
C ILE A 171 -5.10 -2.06 18.80
N PHE A 172 -5.98 -2.52 17.92
CA PHE A 172 -7.13 -3.34 18.27
C PHE A 172 -6.76 -4.62 19.02
N ILE A 173 -5.66 -5.30 18.68
CA ILE A 173 -5.21 -6.49 19.41
C ILE A 173 -4.99 -6.15 20.89
N ALA A 174 -4.31 -5.03 21.15
CA ALA A 174 -3.94 -4.58 22.49
C ALA A 174 -5.13 -3.99 23.27
N THR A 175 -5.93 -3.12 22.64
CA THR A 175 -7.00 -2.35 23.32
C THR A 175 -8.34 -3.06 23.32
N GLY A 176 -8.62 -3.86 22.28
CA GLY A 176 -9.96 -4.39 22.00
C GLY A 176 -10.92 -3.39 21.36
N GLU A 177 -10.45 -2.18 21.03
CA GLU A 177 -11.23 -1.11 20.41
C GLU A 177 -10.75 -0.89 18.98
N LEU A 178 -11.70 -0.86 18.05
CA LEU A 178 -11.44 -0.42 16.68
C LEU A 178 -11.39 1.10 16.69
N LEU A 179 -10.24 1.64 16.32
CA LEU A 179 -10.01 3.07 16.18
C LEU A 179 -9.64 3.33 14.72
N GLU A 180 -10.37 4.22 14.09
CA GLU A 180 -9.99 4.78 12.80
C GLU A 180 -8.97 5.89 13.09
N MET A 181 -7.76 5.71 12.58
CA MET A 181 -6.65 6.63 12.78
C MET A 181 -6.55 7.66 11.66
N ASP A 182 -7.26 7.40 10.56
CA ASP A 182 -7.33 8.29 9.43
C ASP A 182 -8.42 9.35 9.61
N SER A 183 -8.10 10.60 9.26
CA SER A 183 -9.06 11.70 9.15
C SER A 183 -8.94 12.41 7.80
N SER A 184 -8.17 11.84 6.87
CA SER A 184 -8.15 12.23 5.46
C SER A 184 -9.37 11.63 4.77
N ASP A 185 -10.56 12.08 5.18
CA ASP A 185 -11.70 12.02 4.27
C ASP A 185 -11.35 12.92 3.08
N ASP A 186 -10.87 12.31 2.00
CA ASP A 186 -11.06 12.79 0.64
C ASP A 186 -12.58 12.69 0.32
N GLU A 187 -13.41 13.47 1.03
CA GLU A 187 -14.74 13.91 0.57
C GLU A 187 -14.56 15.02 -0.48
N LEU A 188 -13.84 14.71 -1.56
CA LEU A 188 -13.75 15.55 -2.75
C LEU A 188 -13.91 14.64 -3.98
N ASP A 189 -15.14 14.20 -4.29
CA ASP A 189 -15.62 14.02 -5.68
C ASP A 189 -17.08 13.49 -5.87
N ASP A 190 -17.98 13.51 -4.87
CA ASP A 190 -19.38 13.06 -5.07
C ASP A 190 -20.44 14.19 -5.15
N GLU A 191 -20.07 15.47 -5.36
CA GLU A 191 -21.02 16.61 -5.51
C GLU A 191 -21.01 17.35 -6.87
N GLU A 192 -20.53 16.75 -7.97
CA GLU A 192 -20.68 17.33 -9.33
C GLU A 192 -21.46 16.46 -10.34
N GLU A 193 -22.48 15.69 -9.90
CA GLU A 193 -23.48 15.09 -10.81
C GLU A 193 -24.93 15.54 -10.57
N ASN A 194 -25.14 16.81 -10.23
CA ASN A 194 -26.46 17.44 -10.32
C ASN A 194 -26.41 18.87 -10.89
N ILE A 195 -26.16 18.98 -12.20
CA ILE A 195 -26.66 20.08 -13.05
C ILE A 195 -27.25 19.50 -14.33
#